data_AF-A0A6B0WXI2-F1
#
_entry.id   AF-A0A6B0WXI2-F1
#
_cell.length_a   1.000
_cell.length_b   1.000
_cell.length_c   1.000
_cell.angle_alpha   90.00
_cell.angle_beta   90.00
_cell.angle_gamma   90.00
#
_symmetry.space_group_name_H-M   'P 1'
#
loop_
_entity.id
_entity.type
_entity.pdbx_description
1 polymer ?
#
loop_
_entity_poly.entity_id
_entity_poly.type
_entity_poly.pdbx_seq_one_letter_code
_entity_poly.pdbx_strand_id
1 'polypeptide(L)'
;MLHHCVNSWIRRVSFMHVNHGISIVASAAVSVYQVTIAGNKGHYAIKSQSCYGTWFGLSEDIAGQAPYSTVPFINGPNNTHAIPGQHHGVGMSHSSTGNVIYRFDMAPKQPLDIHKTDPCYANLYDCVNNGRLSGSSGGGVPPHHLRRLMFWNFNHGGEDTHYDFWQRNLRFVNPIIVGFHGNPATFNKNVLEVLESNGSPVDPESLFEAQIELRLGAVPAWYNNLHTEWQTLRDMPLSNSTPIARGTIPMQTLTTGTDWTIDLSSYFFDPDNDVLTYSALSSDVGVATVSVEGSVVTITMVASGRAAITVTVSDGSSSTVQTIEVRNTGLPVAQGAIPMLDLTVGTDRTVDVSGYFSDPDGDKLTYSALSSDAGIATVSVVDAVVTISPVLSGRATITVTASDGHSSIEQTFTITVVAPPSANSKIYWSDNGTDKIQRANIDGSNVEDLVTRPTLSAPVGIALDISGGKMYWIDETTDKIQRSNLDGSSIEDLITTGLDLPSGIALDISSSKMYWMDRGIDKIQRANIDGSNVEDLVTGLTAPRGIALDISGGKMYWVDNVTDKIQRANLNGTGVEDLVTGVAEPRGIALDISGGKMYWTDNGADKIQRSNLDGTGVEDVLTTGLTTPIGIALNF
;
A
#
# COMPACT_ATOMS: atom_id res chain seq x y z
N MET A 1 21.00 11.89 -38.47
CA MET A 1 19.73 11.76 -39.26
C MET A 1 20.10 11.43 -40.71
N LEU A 2 19.29 10.65 -41.45
CA LEU A 2 19.56 10.28 -42.85
C LEU A 2 18.71 11.13 -43.80
N HIS A 3 19.35 11.86 -44.72
CA HIS A 3 18.65 12.68 -45.71
C HIS A 3 19.04 12.29 -47.14
N HIS A 4 18.00 12.06 -47.96
CA HIS A 4 18.10 11.79 -49.38
C HIS A 4 17.60 13.02 -50.15
N CYS A 5 18.51 13.75 -50.81
CA CYS A 5 18.17 14.99 -51.53
C CYS A 5 18.74 14.96 -52.95
N VAL A 6 17.93 15.37 -53.93
CA VAL A 6 18.32 15.39 -55.34
C VAL A 6 17.94 16.75 -55.93
N ASN A 7 18.81 17.35 -56.75
CA ASN A 7 18.62 18.65 -57.41
C ASN A 7 18.14 19.75 -56.43
N SER A 8 18.77 19.82 -55.26
CA SER A 8 18.29 20.58 -54.10
C SER A 8 19.29 21.65 -53.64
N TRP A 9 18.82 22.65 -52.91
CA TRP A 9 19.64 23.68 -52.30
C TRP A 9 19.28 23.83 -50.83
N ILE A 10 20.28 23.74 -49.97
CA ILE A 10 20.19 24.01 -48.53
C ILE A 10 20.90 25.34 -48.31
N ARG A 11 20.29 26.27 -47.58
CA ARG A 11 20.94 27.55 -47.25
C ARG A 11 20.62 28.01 -45.83
N ARG A 12 21.61 28.56 -45.12
CA ARG A 12 21.45 29.22 -43.80
C ARG A 12 20.76 28.31 -42.78
N VAL A 13 21.39 27.18 -42.46
CA VAL A 13 20.86 26.23 -41.48
C VAL A 13 21.93 25.94 -40.43
N SER A 14 21.69 26.36 -39.19
CA SER A 14 22.56 26.03 -38.06
C SER A 14 21.99 24.84 -37.30
N PHE A 15 22.79 23.79 -37.12
CA PHE A 15 22.48 22.65 -36.27
C PHE A 15 23.30 22.75 -35.00
N MET A 16 22.68 23.18 -33.91
CA MET A 16 23.34 23.39 -32.62
C MET A 16 23.00 22.25 -31.67
N HIS A 17 23.89 21.93 -30.71
CA HIS A 17 23.72 20.88 -29.70
C HIS A 17 23.46 19.49 -30.32
N VAL A 18 24.12 19.16 -31.44
CA VAL A 18 23.87 17.87 -32.12
C VAL A 18 24.48 16.69 -31.36
N ASN A 19 23.60 15.85 -30.83
CA ASN A 19 23.93 14.55 -30.25
C ASN A 19 24.02 13.41 -31.28
N HIS A 20 23.77 13.69 -32.58
CA HIS A 20 23.88 12.73 -33.67
C HIS A 20 24.31 13.39 -34.99
N GLY A 21 25.31 12.81 -35.66
CA GLY A 21 25.88 13.35 -36.90
C GLY A 21 24.91 13.39 -38.07
N ILE A 22 25.19 14.32 -39.00
CA ILE A 22 24.38 14.52 -40.20
C ILE A 22 24.94 13.67 -41.34
N SER A 23 24.18 12.69 -41.81
CA SER A 23 24.58 11.82 -42.92
C SER A 23 23.76 12.14 -44.17
N ILE A 24 24.44 12.64 -45.20
CA ILE A 24 23.88 12.87 -46.53
C ILE A 24 24.21 11.65 -47.39
N VAL A 25 23.20 10.96 -47.91
CA VAL A 25 23.35 9.65 -48.56
C VAL A 25 22.60 9.59 -49.88
N ALA A 26 23.26 9.07 -50.91
CA ALA A 26 22.68 8.84 -52.25
C ALA A 26 22.08 10.11 -52.89
N SER A 27 22.73 11.25 -52.66
CA SER A 27 22.28 12.59 -53.08
C SER A 27 23.00 13.06 -54.35
N ALA A 28 22.28 13.66 -55.31
CA ALA A 28 22.85 14.14 -56.56
C ALA A 28 22.48 15.61 -56.82
N ALA A 29 23.48 16.42 -57.19
CA ALA A 29 23.39 17.87 -57.40
C ALA A 29 22.73 18.61 -56.21
N VAL A 30 23.47 18.72 -55.10
CA VAL A 30 23.01 19.41 -53.88
C VAL A 30 23.96 20.55 -53.51
N SER A 31 23.47 21.78 -53.49
CA SER A 31 24.25 22.94 -53.06
C SER A 31 23.96 23.28 -51.59
N VAL A 32 24.93 23.12 -50.68
CA VAL A 32 24.76 23.42 -49.24
C VAL A 32 25.52 24.69 -48.85
N TYR A 33 24.79 25.77 -48.65
CA TYR A 33 25.30 27.12 -48.39
C TYR A 33 25.11 27.51 -46.92
N GLN A 34 26.14 28.00 -46.22
CA GLN A 34 26.05 28.45 -44.82
C GLN A 34 25.38 27.42 -43.89
N VAL A 35 26.12 26.37 -43.51
CA VAL A 35 25.64 25.35 -42.56
C VAL A 35 26.63 25.18 -41.41
N THR A 36 26.32 25.81 -40.29
CA THR A 36 27.06 25.67 -39.03
C THR A 36 26.58 24.41 -38.30
N ILE A 37 27.49 23.61 -37.76
CA ILE A 37 27.16 22.42 -36.96
C ILE A 37 27.99 22.41 -35.68
N ALA A 38 27.38 22.76 -34.55
CA ALA A 38 27.99 22.66 -33.24
C ALA A 38 27.49 21.37 -32.55
N GLY A 39 28.41 20.42 -32.32
CA GLY A 39 28.12 19.15 -31.67
C GLY A 39 28.40 19.15 -30.16
N ASN A 40 27.78 18.21 -29.45
CA ASN A 40 28.20 17.87 -28.09
C ASN A 40 29.46 16.99 -28.11
N LYS A 41 30.19 16.93 -26.99
CA LYS A 41 31.47 16.20 -26.88
C LYS A 41 31.33 14.74 -27.34
N GLY A 42 32.19 14.34 -28.27
CA GLY A 42 32.27 12.96 -28.78
C GLY A 42 31.42 12.65 -30.02
N HIS A 43 30.97 13.67 -30.76
CA HIS A 43 30.09 13.49 -31.92
C HIS A 43 30.75 13.63 -33.32
N TYR A 44 30.11 13.02 -34.32
CA TYR A 44 30.34 13.21 -35.76
C TYR A 44 29.81 14.56 -36.28
N ALA A 45 30.55 15.28 -37.12
CA ALA A 45 30.05 16.48 -37.79
C ALA A 45 29.12 16.16 -39.00
N ILE A 46 29.71 15.85 -40.17
CA ILE A 46 29.01 15.50 -41.41
C ILE A 46 29.61 14.23 -42.02
N LYS A 47 28.77 13.36 -42.57
CA LYS A 47 29.18 12.25 -43.44
C LYS A 47 28.52 12.35 -44.82
N SER A 48 29.32 12.24 -45.88
CA SER A 48 28.84 12.08 -47.27
C SER A 48 29.01 10.62 -47.71
N GLN A 49 27.95 10.01 -48.23
CA GLN A 49 27.98 8.63 -48.74
C GLN A 49 27.29 8.51 -50.11
N SER A 50 28.04 8.10 -51.14
CA SER A 50 27.54 7.94 -52.52
C SER A 50 26.86 9.21 -53.09
N CYS A 51 27.45 10.38 -52.85
CA CYS A 51 26.92 11.68 -53.29
C CYS A 51 27.62 12.21 -54.56
N TYR A 52 26.89 12.85 -55.47
CA TYR A 52 27.44 13.47 -56.68
C TYR A 52 27.21 14.98 -56.67
N GLY A 53 28.28 15.78 -56.58
CA GLY A 53 28.21 17.24 -56.68
C GLY A 53 27.66 17.93 -55.43
N THR A 54 28.15 17.60 -54.22
CA THR A 54 27.73 18.27 -52.98
C THR A 54 28.74 19.31 -52.49
N TRP A 55 28.35 20.59 -52.52
CA TRP A 55 29.16 21.69 -51.96
C TRP A 55 28.85 21.84 -50.46
N PHE A 56 29.86 21.97 -49.60
CA PHE A 56 29.78 22.17 -48.15
C PHE A 56 30.55 23.43 -47.74
N GLY A 57 29.87 24.33 -47.03
CA GLY A 57 30.44 25.60 -46.55
C GLY A 57 30.96 25.57 -45.11
N LEU A 58 31.06 26.77 -44.52
CA LEU A 58 31.72 26.99 -43.24
C LEU A 58 31.06 26.24 -42.09
N SER A 59 31.83 25.44 -41.35
CA SER A 59 31.36 24.68 -40.19
C SER A 59 32.49 24.52 -39.16
N GLU A 60 32.15 24.32 -37.90
CA GLU A 60 33.10 24.37 -36.78
C GLU A 60 32.62 23.47 -35.66
N ASP A 61 33.46 22.51 -35.24
CA ASP A 61 33.13 21.66 -34.10
C ASP A 61 33.49 22.37 -32.77
N ILE A 62 32.51 23.08 -32.21
CA ILE A 62 32.62 23.82 -30.95
C ILE A 62 32.69 22.88 -29.72
N ALA A 63 32.69 21.55 -29.91
CA ALA A 63 32.81 20.58 -28.81
C ALA A 63 34.14 20.73 -28.04
N GLY A 64 34.08 21.47 -26.93
CA GLY A 64 35.25 21.76 -26.10
C GLY A 64 36.01 20.49 -25.69
N GLN A 65 37.34 20.57 -25.66
CA GLN A 65 38.26 19.42 -25.50
C GLN A 65 37.70 18.32 -24.58
N ALA A 66 37.47 17.15 -25.15
CA ALA A 66 37.31 15.90 -24.41
C ALA A 66 38.62 15.10 -24.57
N PRO A 67 39.28 14.66 -23.49
CA PRO A 67 40.30 13.63 -23.63
C PRO A 67 39.66 12.36 -24.19
N TYR A 68 40.42 11.58 -24.97
CA TYR A 68 40.03 10.26 -25.51
C TYR A 68 39.28 9.43 -24.45
N SER A 69 37.94 9.36 -24.55
CA SER A 69 37.14 8.73 -23.50
C SER A 69 37.14 7.21 -23.68
N THR A 70 37.62 6.48 -22.68
CA THR A 70 37.72 5.00 -22.68
C THR A 70 36.40 4.30 -22.35
N VAL A 71 35.26 4.94 -22.57
CA VAL A 71 33.94 4.42 -22.16
C VAL A 71 33.39 3.47 -23.23
N PRO A 72 33.13 2.18 -22.93
CA PRO A 72 32.57 1.25 -23.89
C PRO A 72 31.05 1.41 -24.00
N PHE A 73 30.56 1.83 -25.18
CA PHE A 73 29.13 1.83 -25.46
C PHE A 73 28.64 0.45 -25.90
N ILE A 74 27.58 -0.03 -25.27
CA ILE A 74 26.89 -1.28 -25.61
C ILE A 74 25.94 -1.02 -26.78
N ASN A 75 26.15 -1.68 -27.93
CA ASN A 75 25.16 -1.69 -29.01
C ASN A 75 25.27 -2.92 -29.93
N GLY A 76 24.36 -3.88 -29.76
CA GLY A 76 23.99 -4.91 -30.75
C GLY A 76 24.97 -6.09 -30.93
N PRO A 77 24.49 -7.29 -31.36
CA PRO A 77 25.30 -8.51 -31.22
C PRO A 77 26.33 -8.79 -32.34
N ASN A 78 26.22 -8.15 -33.51
CA ASN A 78 26.75 -8.73 -34.77
C ASN A 78 27.60 -7.77 -35.64
N ASN A 79 28.66 -7.15 -35.09
CA ASN A 79 29.76 -6.65 -35.94
C ASN A 79 31.11 -6.62 -35.19
N THR A 80 32.04 -7.50 -35.58
CA THR A 80 33.27 -7.81 -34.84
C THR A 80 34.51 -7.03 -35.32
N HIS A 81 34.38 -5.73 -35.52
CA HIS A 81 35.53 -4.84 -35.72
C HIS A 81 35.40 -3.59 -34.84
N ALA A 82 35.92 -3.70 -33.61
CA ALA A 82 36.05 -2.56 -32.71
C ALA A 82 37.18 -1.64 -33.19
N ILE A 83 36.84 -0.42 -33.61
CA ILE A 83 37.79 0.68 -33.75
C ILE A 83 37.56 1.63 -32.57
N PRO A 84 38.55 1.88 -31.70
CA PRO A 84 38.36 2.71 -30.52
C PRO A 84 38.07 4.17 -30.89
N GLY A 85 37.09 4.79 -30.22
CA GLY A 85 36.94 6.26 -30.14
C GLY A 85 37.16 7.00 -31.45
N GLN A 86 36.48 6.57 -32.52
CA GLN A 86 36.70 7.12 -33.85
C GLN A 86 35.98 8.48 -33.95
N HIS A 87 36.66 9.56 -33.52
CA HIS A 87 36.14 10.93 -33.52
C HIS A 87 36.13 11.52 -34.94
N HIS A 88 35.25 11.06 -35.82
CA HIS A 88 35.25 11.49 -37.21
C HIS A 88 34.81 12.95 -37.37
N GLY A 89 35.67 13.77 -37.97
CA GLY A 89 35.31 15.07 -38.55
C GLY A 89 34.44 14.90 -39.81
N VAL A 90 34.63 15.75 -40.82
CA VAL A 90 33.92 15.56 -42.10
C VAL A 90 34.38 14.25 -42.76
N GLY A 91 33.48 13.29 -42.89
CA GLY A 91 33.76 11.97 -43.44
C GLY A 91 33.25 11.79 -44.88
N MET A 92 34.07 11.18 -45.73
CA MET A 92 33.66 10.74 -47.08
C MET A 92 33.77 9.23 -47.22
N SER A 93 32.75 8.59 -47.81
CA SER A 93 32.77 7.13 -48.05
C SER A 93 32.01 6.74 -49.32
N HIS A 94 32.30 5.55 -49.84
CA HIS A 94 31.70 5.02 -51.07
C HIS A 94 31.93 5.94 -52.29
N SER A 95 31.13 5.78 -53.34
CA SER A 95 31.30 6.46 -54.65
C SER A 95 30.95 7.96 -54.64
N SER A 96 31.31 8.71 -53.59
CA SER A 96 31.11 10.16 -53.51
C SER A 96 32.09 10.93 -54.40
N THR A 97 31.60 11.89 -55.17
CA THR A 97 32.35 12.64 -56.20
C THR A 97 31.86 14.09 -56.34
N GLY A 98 32.71 15.01 -56.81
CA GLY A 98 32.33 16.39 -57.10
C GLY A 98 32.07 17.26 -55.87
N ASN A 99 32.59 16.89 -54.70
CA ASN A 99 32.28 17.56 -53.43
C ASN A 99 33.32 18.62 -53.07
N VAL A 100 32.90 19.67 -52.39
CA VAL A 100 33.78 20.73 -51.89
C VAL A 100 33.53 20.90 -50.41
N ILE A 101 34.58 20.96 -49.61
CA ILE A 101 34.54 21.19 -48.16
C ILE A 101 35.42 22.40 -47.88
N TYR A 102 34.84 23.45 -47.31
CA TYR A 102 35.47 24.77 -47.27
C TYR A 102 35.32 25.50 -45.92
N ARG A 103 36.44 25.98 -45.35
CA ARG A 103 36.56 26.62 -44.02
C ARG A 103 35.93 25.75 -42.92
N PHE A 104 36.67 24.72 -42.48
CA PHE A 104 36.25 23.80 -41.42
C PHE A 104 37.23 23.84 -40.24
N ASP A 105 36.77 24.07 -39.02
CA ASP A 105 37.62 23.94 -37.82
C ASP A 105 37.28 22.67 -37.04
N MET A 106 38.30 21.86 -36.77
CA MET A 106 38.20 20.54 -36.14
C MET A 106 38.64 20.58 -34.68
N ALA A 107 38.03 19.79 -33.80
CA ALA A 107 38.64 19.62 -32.49
C ALA A 107 40.01 18.92 -32.64
N PRO A 108 41.03 19.26 -31.82
CA PRO A 108 42.36 18.66 -31.93
C PRO A 108 42.33 17.12 -31.92
N LYS A 109 43.15 16.50 -32.77
CA LYS A 109 43.31 15.04 -32.94
C LYS A 109 42.12 14.27 -33.55
N GLN A 110 41.01 14.91 -33.92
CA GLN A 110 39.89 14.24 -34.62
C GLN A 110 40.30 13.72 -36.01
N PRO A 111 40.13 12.42 -36.35
CA PRO A 111 40.35 11.93 -37.71
C PRO A 111 39.40 12.54 -38.76
N LEU A 112 39.96 13.17 -39.79
CA LEU A 112 39.31 13.27 -41.11
C LEU A 112 39.48 11.92 -41.81
N ASP A 113 38.36 11.22 -42.06
CA ASP A 113 38.35 9.82 -42.48
C ASP A 113 37.77 9.64 -43.89
N ILE A 114 38.53 8.95 -44.75
CA ILE A 114 38.25 8.72 -46.16
C ILE A 114 38.34 7.20 -46.46
N HIS A 115 37.45 6.43 -45.83
CA HIS A 115 37.34 4.97 -46.00
C HIS A 115 36.76 4.55 -47.36
N LYS A 116 37.28 3.45 -47.94
CA LYS A 116 37.05 3.18 -49.36
C LYS A 116 37.15 1.74 -49.88
N THR A 117 36.19 1.38 -50.74
CA THR A 117 36.29 0.31 -51.77
C THR A 117 36.12 0.78 -53.22
N ASP A 118 35.33 1.83 -53.51
CA ASP A 118 34.89 2.20 -54.89
C ASP A 118 35.24 3.63 -55.32
N PRO A 119 35.58 3.90 -56.60
CA PRO A 119 36.24 5.13 -57.02
C PRO A 119 35.48 6.43 -56.70
N CYS A 120 36.26 7.41 -56.22
CA CYS A 120 35.82 8.75 -55.84
C CYS A 120 36.55 9.70 -56.78
N TYR A 121 35.87 10.71 -57.30
CA TYR A 121 36.38 11.55 -58.38
C TYR A 121 36.17 13.03 -58.01
N ALA A 122 37.22 13.84 -58.18
CA ALA A 122 37.24 15.29 -58.01
C ALA A 122 36.53 15.85 -56.76
N ASN A 123 37.26 15.94 -55.63
CA ASN A 123 36.81 16.66 -54.43
C ASN A 123 37.83 17.76 -54.03
N LEU A 124 37.37 18.79 -53.32
CA LEU A 124 38.16 19.93 -52.84
C LEU A 124 38.05 20.03 -51.31
N TYR A 125 39.17 20.18 -50.62
CA TYR A 125 39.25 20.50 -49.20
C TYR A 125 40.08 21.77 -49.03
N ASP A 126 39.54 22.83 -48.42
CA ASP A 126 40.24 24.11 -48.38
C ASP A 126 39.91 24.91 -47.10
N CYS A 127 40.92 25.61 -46.57
CA CYS A 127 40.90 26.28 -45.25
C CYS A 127 40.47 25.37 -44.07
N VAL A 128 40.95 24.13 -44.02
CA VAL A 128 40.58 23.20 -42.93
C VAL A 128 41.62 23.27 -41.79
N ASN A 129 41.20 23.70 -40.61
CA ASN A 129 42.02 23.89 -39.42
C ASN A 129 41.94 22.68 -38.46
N ASN A 130 43.03 22.46 -37.72
CA ASN A 130 43.15 21.47 -36.65
C ASN A 130 42.88 20.01 -37.09
N GLY A 131 42.53 19.12 -36.14
CA GLY A 131 42.27 17.70 -36.40
C GLY A 131 43.52 16.84 -36.66
N ARG A 132 43.27 15.62 -37.16
CA ARG A 132 44.26 14.62 -37.62
C ARG A 132 43.80 14.11 -38.99
N LEU A 133 44.69 14.09 -39.98
CA LEU A 133 44.41 13.41 -41.25
C LEU A 133 44.76 11.92 -41.12
N SER A 134 43.79 11.06 -41.41
CA SER A 134 43.90 9.61 -41.25
C SER A 134 43.07 8.88 -42.32
N GLY A 135 43.69 8.55 -43.45
CA GLY A 135 43.02 7.83 -44.54
C GLY A 135 43.89 6.74 -45.16
N SER A 136 43.34 5.52 -45.28
CA SER A 136 43.94 4.41 -46.01
C SER A 136 43.18 4.14 -47.31
N SER A 137 43.74 4.55 -48.45
CA SER A 137 43.16 4.23 -49.76
C SER A 137 43.62 2.86 -50.25
N GLY A 138 43.04 1.76 -49.72
CA GLY A 138 43.45 0.41 -50.11
C GLY A 138 42.44 -0.69 -49.78
N GLY A 139 41.88 -1.30 -50.82
CA GLY A 139 41.04 -2.50 -50.71
C GLY A 139 40.90 -3.25 -52.04
N GLY A 140 41.51 -4.44 -52.15
CA GLY A 140 41.14 -5.49 -53.10
C GLY A 140 41.71 -5.41 -54.54
N VAL A 141 41.58 -4.29 -55.27
CA VAL A 141 41.91 -4.21 -56.70
C VAL A 141 42.60 -2.87 -57.04
N PRO A 142 43.63 -2.80 -57.92
CA PRO A 142 44.33 -1.56 -58.25
C PRO A 142 43.38 -0.46 -58.77
N PRO A 143 43.20 0.68 -58.08
CA PRO A 143 42.10 1.57 -58.42
C PRO A 143 42.47 2.78 -59.31
N HIS A 144 41.52 3.22 -60.14
CA HIS A 144 41.63 4.42 -60.98
C HIS A 144 41.44 5.77 -60.21
N HIS A 145 42.15 5.98 -59.10
CA HIS A 145 41.78 7.02 -58.12
C HIS A 145 42.18 8.48 -58.41
N LEU A 146 43.01 8.75 -59.43
CA LEU A 146 43.49 10.11 -59.72
C LEU A 146 43.12 10.62 -61.12
N ARG A 147 42.01 10.13 -61.68
CA ARG A 147 41.40 10.76 -62.87
C ARG A 147 40.56 11.98 -62.45
N ARG A 148 41.24 13.14 -62.41
CA ARG A 148 40.75 14.53 -62.34
C ARG A 148 40.71 15.21 -60.96
N LEU A 149 41.42 16.34 -60.90
CA LEU A 149 41.35 17.52 -60.01
C LEU A 149 40.97 17.31 -58.53
N MET A 150 41.94 17.38 -57.62
CA MET A 150 41.71 17.62 -56.18
C MET A 150 42.64 18.74 -55.69
N PHE A 151 42.17 19.63 -54.83
CA PHE A 151 43.05 20.56 -54.11
C PHE A 151 42.84 20.38 -52.60
N TRP A 152 43.90 20.66 -51.84
CA TRP A 152 43.96 20.47 -50.40
C TRP A 152 44.66 21.69 -49.78
N ASN A 153 44.10 22.23 -48.69
CA ASN A 153 44.72 23.30 -47.91
C ASN A 153 44.30 23.11 -46.45
N PHE A 154 45.27 22.68 -45.63
CA PHE A 154 45.10 22.27 -44.24
C PHE A 154 46.05 23.02 -43.32
N ASN A 155 45.59 23.33 -42.12
CA ASN A 155 46.37 23.90 -41.03
C ASN A 155 46.27 22.99 -39.78
N HIS A 156 47.06 21.91 -39.73
CA HIS A 156 46.92 20.82 -38.74
C HIS A 156 48.00 20.79 -37.63
N GLY A 157 47.63 20.43 -36.39
CA GLY A 157 48.53 20.49 -35.22
C GLY A 157 48.95 19.15 -34.60
N GLY A 158 48.79 18.02 -35.30
CA GLY A 158 49.00 16.67 -34.73
C GLY A 158 50.35 16.02 -35.01
N GLU A 159 50.88 15.28 -34.02
CA GLU A 159 52.13 14.49 -34.13
C GLU A 159 51.97 13.19 -34.96
N ASP A 160 50.75 12.67 -35.10
CA ASP A 160 50.43 11.34 -35.66
C ASP A 160 49.79 11.39 -37.08
N THR A 161 50.25 12.29 -37.95
CA THR A 161 49.66 12.47 -39.30
C THR A 161 50.28 11.48 -40.31
N HIS A 162 49.46 10.62 -40.93
CA HIS A 162 49.92 9.57 -41.86
C HIS A 162 49.23 9.71 -43.23
N TYR A 163 50.02 9.61 -44.30
CA TYR A 163 49.56 9.62 -45.70
C TYR A 163 50.22 8.48 -46.48
N ASP A 164 49.49 7.85 -47.41
CA ASP A 164 50.02 6.80 -48.28
C ASP A 164 49.37 6.87 -49.69
N PHE A 165 50.07 7.49 -50.64
CA PHE A 165 49.57 7.79 -51.99
C PHE A 165 50.31 6.97 -53.07
N TRP A 166 49.85 5.75 -53.35
CA TRP A 166 50.46 4.88 -54.36
C TRP A 166 50.28 5.38 -55.80
N GLN A 167 51.38 5.57 -56.55
CA GLN A 167 51.36 5.83 -58.00
C GLN A 167 52.13 4.77 -58.82
N ARG A 168 51.56 4.35 -59.96
CA ARG A 168 52.31 3.90 -61.14
C ARG A 168 51.61 4.32 -62.44
N ASN A 169 52.29 5.16 -63.23
CA ASN A 169 52.05 5.52 -64.64
C ASN A 169 50.64 6.04 -65.05
N LEU A 170 50.54 7.33 -65.40
CA LEU A 170 49.91 7.86 -66.65
C LEU A 170 49.99 9.41 -66.70
N ARG A 171 49.68 10.03 -67.86
CA ARG A 171 50.05 11.42 -68.22
C ARG A 171 48.97 12.50 -67.96
N PHE A 172 49.36 13.59 -67.28
CA PHE A 172 48.76 14.95 -67.18
C PHE A 172 47.30 15.08 -66.64
N VAL A 173 46.93 16.10 -65.85
CA VAL A 173 47.57 17.39 -65.48
C VAL A 173 47.49 17.62 -63.96
N ASN A 174 48.51 18.23 -63.36
CA ASN A 174 48.61 18.57 -61.93
C ASN A 174 47.43 19.45 -61.44
N PRO A 175 46.87 19.12 -60.28
CA PRO A 175 46.97 20.05 -59.15
C PRO A 175 47.70 19.40 -57.98
N ILE A 176 48.59 20.17 -57.39
CA ILE A 176 49.28 19.79 -56.16
C ILE A 176 49.60 21.07 -55.40
N ILE A 177 49.26 21.09 -54.11
CA ILE A 177 50.10 21.50 -52.99
C ILE A 177 49.54 20.75 -51.78
N VAL A 178 50.44 20.31 -50.90
CA VAL A 178 50.14 19.72 -49.59
C VAL A 178 50.53 20.78 -48.56
N GLY A 179 50.21 20.61 -47.29
CA GLY A 179 50.92 21.39 -46.29
C GLY A 179 52.45 21.15 -46.41
N PHE A 180 53.34 22.03 -45.96
CA PHE A 180 53.00 23.02 -44.95
C PHE A 180 54.20 23.85 -44.42
N HIS A 181 55.45 23.85 -44.92
CA HIS A 181 56.52 24.67 -44.31
C HIS A 181 57.66 25.05 -45.26
N GLY A 182 57.93 26.36 -45.33
CA GLY A 182 58.86 26.99 -46.26
C GLY A 182 58.49 28.46 -46.42
N ASN A 183 59.04 29.14 -47.43
CA ASN A 183 58.49 30.44 -47.84
C ASN A 183 57.04 30.26 -48.34
N PRO A 184 56.16 31.28 -48.20
CA PRO A 184 54.77 31.21 -48.65
C PRO A 184 54.66 30.72 -50.11
N ALA A 185 53.86 29.68 -50.32
CA ALA A 185 53.64 29.13 -51.65
C ALA A 185 52.49 29.90 -52.34
N THR A 186 52.83 30.85 -53.21
CA THR A 186 51.85 31.65 -53.94
C THR A 186 51.13 30.81 -55.01
N PHE A 187 49.81 30.62 -54.87
CA PHE A 187 49.03 29.90 -55.86
C PHE A 187 49.05 30.62 -57.22
N ASN A 188 49.62 29.99 -58.25
CA ASN A 188 49.54 30.49 -59.63
C ASN A 188 49.68 29.36 -60.66
N LYS A 189 49.34 29.68 -61.93
CA LYS A 189 49.32 28.74 -63.07
C LYS A 189 50.63 27.97 -63.33
N ASN A 190 51.77 28.41 -62.80
CA ASN A 190 53.08 27.80 -63.01
C ASN A 190 53.56 26.95 -61.83
N VAL A 191 52.90 27.01 -60.66
CA VAL A 191 53.35 26.37 -59.40
C VAL A 191 52.31 25.34 -58.97
N LEU A 192 52.34 24.18 -59.64
CA LEU A 192 51.43 23.05 -59.42
C LEU A 192 52.20 21.80 -58.96
N GLU A 193 53.23 21.94 -58.13
CA GLU A 193 54.14 20.86 -57.71
C GLU A 193 53.92 20.42 -56.25
N VAL A 194 54.41 19.23 -55.88
CA VAL A 194 54.29 18.72 -54.51
C VAL A 194 55.18 19.53 -53.56
N LEU A 195 54.59 20.10 -52.52
CA LEU A 195 55.29 20.68 -51.38
C LEU A 195 54.76 20.00 -50.12
N GLU A 196 55.56 19.13 -49.49
CA GLU A 196 55.25 18.46 -48.21
C GLU A 196 56.12 19.04 -47.08
N SER A 197 55.52 19.39 -45.94
CA SER A 197 56.20 19.88 -44.71
C SER A 197 55.15 20.13 -43.59
N ASN A 198 55.46 20.78 -42.44
CA ASN A 198 54.50 20.93 -41.30
C ASN A 198 54.52 22.36 -40.65
N GLY A 199 53.42 23.17 -40.69
CA GLY A 199 53.20 24.40 -39.88
C GLY A 199 53.10 25.84 -40.51
N SER A 200 52.84 26.09 -41.80
CA SER A 200 52.90 27.41 -42.49
C SER A 200 51.71 27.72 -43.42
N PRO A 201 51.23 28.98 -43.48
CA PRO A 201 50.06 29.37 -44.29
C PRO A 201 50.29 29.36 -45.80
N VAL A 202 49.21 29.14 -46.56
CA VAL A 202 49.13 29.27 -48.02
C VAL A 202 48.69 30.70 -48.38
N ASP A 203 49.17 31.23 -49.52
CA ASP A 203 48.80 32.55 -50.04
C ASP A 203 48.22 32.44 -51.48
N PRO A 204 46.95 32.84 -51.73
CA PRO A 204 45.99 33.34 -50.74
C PRO A 204 45.51 32.24 -49.78
N GLU A 205 44.92 32.66 -48.66
CA GLU A 205 44.46 31.78 -47.57
C GLU A 205 43.54 30.65 -48.06
N SER A 206 42.79 30.88 -49.15
CA SER A 206 41.88 29.91 -49.77
C SER A 206 42.23 29.60 -51.23
N LEU A 207 42.41 28.32 -51.53
CA LEU A 207 42.54 27.81 -52.90
C LEU A 207 41.24 27.91 -53.70
N PHE A 208 40.08 27.88 -53.03
CA PHE A 208 38.77 28.09 -53.64
C PHE A 208 38.59 29.56 -54.09
N GLU A 209 38.94 30.52 -53.23
CA GLU A 209 38.99 31.95 -53.58
C GLU A 209 39.94 32.18 -54.76
N ALA A 210 41.16 31.64 -54.69
CA ALA A 210 42.15 31.71 -55.77
C ALA A 210 41.63 31.15 -57.10
N GLN A 211 40.94 30.00 -57.06
CA GLN A 211 40.35 29.38 -58.25
C GLN A 211 39.16 30.16 -58.81
N ILE A 212 38.35 30.80 -57.95
CA ILE A 212 37.25 31.65 -58.36
C ILE A 212 37.80 32.92 -59.00
N GLU A 213 38.72 33.61 -58.35
CA GLU A 213 39.35 34.83 -58.86
C GLU A 213 40.10 34.58 -60.17
N LEU A 214 40.88 33.49 -60.27
CA LEU A 214 41.56 33.11 -61.51
C LEU A 214 40.60 32.90 -62.69
N ARG A 215 39.37 32.42 -62.43
CA ARG A 215 38.38 32.11 -63.47
C ARG A 215 37.43 33.26 -63.78
N LEU A 216 37.16 34.14 -62.81
CA LEU A 216 36.16 35.21 -62.91
C LEU A 216 36.78 36.62 -62.91
N GLY A 217 38.08 36.75 -62.65
CA GLY A 217 38.82 38.01 -62.58
C GLY A 217 38.73 38.76 -61.25
N ALA A 218 37.87 38.32 -60.32
CA ALA A 218 37.73 38.84 -58.96
C ALA A 218 36.95 37.83 -58.08
N VAL A 219 37.09 37.91 -56.76
CA VAL A 219 36.20 37.22 -55.81
C VAL A 219 34.83 37.94 -55.77
N PRO A 220 33.69 37.26 -56.02
CA PRO A 220 32.37 37.90 -56.03
C PRO A 220 31.92 38.46 -54.67
N ALA A 221 31.21 39.59 -54.65
CA ALA A 221 30.77 40.22 -53.40
C ALA A 221 29.87 39.35 -52.49
N TRP A 222 29.11 38.40 -53.05
CA TRP A 222 28.31 37.45 -52.24
C TRP A 222 29.17 36.58 -51.33
N TYR A 223 30.43 36.34 -51.73
CA TYR A 223 31.38 35.51 -51.04
C TYR A 223 31.93 36.20 -49.78
N ASN A 224 32.31 37.48 -49.90
CA ASN A 224 32.83 38.26 -48.76
C ASN A 224 31.77 38.41 -47.66
N ASN A 225 30.50 38.64 -48.04
CA ASN A 225 29.39 38.70 -47.09
C ASN A 225 29.20 37.38 -46.32
N LEU A 226 29.43 36.24 -46.98
CA LEU A 226 29.31 34.91 -46.38
C LEU A 226 30.39 34.64 -45.32
N HIS A 227 31.60 35.18 -45.49
CA HIS A 227 32.66 35.06 -44.49
C HIS A 227 32.35 35.81 -43.19
N THR A 228 31.90 37.06 -43.28
CA THR A 228 31.54 37.89 -42.11
C THR A 228 30.31 37.34 -41.34
N GLU A 229 29.31 36.81 -42.05
CA GLU A 229 28.13 36.18 -41.45
C GLU A 229 28.51 34.95 -40.61
N TRP A 230 29.48 34.14 -41.04
CA TRP A 230 29.98 33.00 -40.27
C TRP A 230 30.77 33.41 -39.02
N GLN A 231 31.68 34.40 -39.11
CA GLN A 231 32.41 34.90 -37.94
C GLN A 231 31.45 35.35 -36.84
N THR A 232 30.35 36.00 -37.23
CA THR A 232 29.31 36.45 -36.29
C THR A 232 28.60 35.28 -35.61
N LEU A 233 28.30 34.20 -36.35
CA LEU A 233 27.64 32.99 -35.83
C LEU A 233 28.56 32.14 -34.93
N ARG A 234 29.86 32.07 -35.24
CA ARG A 234 30.87 31.43 -34.37
C ARG A 234 30.92 32.08 -33.00
N ASP A 235 30.95 33.41 -32.97
CA ASP A 235 31.17 34.18 -31.74
C ASP A 235 29.88 34.32 -30.89
N MET A 236 28.81 33.58 -31.20
CA MET A 236 27.57 33.54 -30.40
C MET A 236 27.67 32.52 -29.24
N PRO A 237 27.23 32.87 -28.01
CA PRO A 237 27.17 31.91 -26.91
C PRO A 237 26.13 30.80 -27.19
N LEU A 238 26.48 29.57 -26.80
CA LEU A 238 25.57 28.42 -26.83
C LEU A 238 24.40 28.63 -25.85
N SER A 239 23.23 28.10 -26.17
CA SER A 239 22.02 28.27 -25.36
C SER A 239 21.94 27.21 -24.26
N ASN A 240 22.04 27.63 -23.00
CA ASN A 240 21.88 26.78 -21.82
C ASN A 240 20.55 26.00 -21.87
N SER A 241 20.62 24.67 -21.87
CA SER A 241 19.47 23.76 -21.75
C SER A 241 19.09 23.59 -20.28
N THR A 242 17.82 23.36 -19.97
CA THR A 242 17.42 23.11 -18.57
C THR A 242 17.64 21.64 -18.18
N PRO A 243 18.09 21.34 -16.94
CA PRO A 243 18.23 19.97 -16.44
C PRO A 243 16.95 19.16 -16.60
N ILE A 244 17.08 17.89 -16.99
CA ILE A 244 15.94 17.02 -17.34
C ILE A 244 15.86 15.83 -16.36
N ALA A 245 14.66 15.59 -15.83
CA ALA A 245 14.38 14.42 -15.00
C ALA A 245 14.36 13.11 -15.81
N ARG A 246 14.93 12.04 -15.24
CA ARG A 246 14.98 10.68 -15.78
C ARG A 246 14.02 9.78 -15.01
N GLY A 247 12.84 9.56 -15.59
CA GLY A 247 11.79 8.76 -14.95
C GLY A 247 11.16 9.49 -13.76
N THR A 248 10.60 8.71 -12.84
CA THR A 248 9.92 9.18 -11.62
C THR A 248 10.52 8.51 -10.39
N ILE A 249 10.73 9.26 -9.32
CA ILE A 249 11.10 8.69 -8.03
C ILE A 249 9.84 8.02 -7.41
N PRO A 250 9.89 6.73 -7.05
CA PRO A 250 8.73 6.03 -6.51
C PRO A 250 8.43 6.46 -5.07
N MET A 251 7.13 6.44 -4.71
CA MET A 251 6.64 6.65 -3.35
C MET A 251 7.33 5.70 -2.36
N GLN A 252 7.66 6.21 -1.17
CA GLN A 252 8.21 5.41 -0.07
C GLN A 252 7.23 5.27 1.10
N THR A 253 7.26 4.11 1.75
CA THR A 253 6.62 3.88 3.06
C THR A 253 7.74 3.66 4.07
N LEU A 254 7.83 4.53 5.06
CA LEU A 254 8.97 4.68 5.98
C LEU A 254 8.46 4.67 7.44
N THR A 255 9.25 4.18 8.38
CA THR A 255 8.88 4.17 9.81
C THR A 255 9.43 5.41 10.54
N THR A 256 8.73 5.88 11.57
CA THR A 256 9.21 6.97 12.45
C THR A 256 10.63 6.70 12.96
N GLY A 257 11.51 7.70 12.90
CA GLY A 257 12.85 7.62 13.51
C GLY A 257 13.90 6.80 12.75
N THR A 258 13.59 6.34 11.53
CA THR A 258 14.60 5.81 10.60
C THR A 258 14.83 6.77 9.44
N ASP A 259 16.09 7.06 9.14
CA ASP A 259 16.49 7.84 7.97
C ASP A 259 16.45 6.98 6.70
N TRP A 260 15.92 7.54 5.61
CA TRP A 260 15.97 6.96 4.27
C TRP A 260 16.73 7.89 3.33
N THR A 261 17.67 7.32 2.56
CA THR A 261 18.57 8.09 1.68
C THR A 261 18.39 7.68 0.22
N ILE A 262 18.43 8.66 -0.68
CA ILE A 262 18.41 8.45 -2.13
C ILE A 262 19.46 9.33 -2.81
N ASP A 263 20.27 8.73 -3.69
CA ASP A 263 21.14 9.47 -4.61
C ASP A 263 20.36 9.82 -5.90
N LEU A 264 20.25 11.11 -6.16
CA LEU A 264 19.53 11.67 -7.29
C LEU A 264 20.37 11.76 -8.58
N SER A 265 21.66 11.41 -8.54
CA SER A 265 22.57 11.46 -9.70
C SER A 265 22.08 10.67 -10.92
N SER A 266 21.27 9.62 -10.70
CA SER A 266 20.65 8.81 -11.76
C SER A 266 19.30 9.33 -12.26
N TYR A 267 18.64 10.19 -11.48
CA TYR A 267 17.29 10.72 -11.71
C TYR A 267 17.27 12.05 -12.45
N PHE A 268 18.43 12.68 -12.67
CA PHE A 268 18.55 13.92 -13.43
C PHE A 268 19.74 13.86 -14.37
N PHE A 269 19.70 14.62 -15.47
CA PHE A 269 20.88 14.92 -16.26
C PHE A 269 20.75 16.29 -16.90
N ASP A 270 21.89 16.90 -17.17
CA ASP A 270 21.94 18.10 -17.96
C ASP A 270 22.26 17.78 -19.44
N PRO A 271 21.53 18.34 -20.43
CA PRO A 271 21.80 18.10 -21.85
C PRO A 271 23.14 18.65 -22.36
N ASP A 272 23.64 19.72 -21.72
CA ASP A 272 24.91 20.38 -22.04
C ASP A 272 26.05 19.92 -21.09
N ASN A 273 25.69 19.09 -20.10
CA ASN A 273 26.56 18.45 -19.11
C ASN A 273 27.16 19.44 -18.10
N ASP A 274 26.38 20.45 -17.73
CA ASP A 274 26.70 21.37 -16.63
C ASP A 274 26.65 20.71 -15.24
N VAL A 275 27.26 21.36 -14.25
CA VAL A 275 27.36 20.84 -12.88
C VAL A 275 26.06 21.09 -12.12
N LEU A 276 25.37 20.00 -11.79
CA LEU A 276 24.09 20.06 -11.08
C LEU A 276 24.24 20.27 -9.57
N THR A 277 23.38 21.13 -9.04
CA THR A 277 23.16 21.39 -7.62
C THR A 277 21.75 20.97 -7.20
N TYR A 278 21.60 20.50 -5.96
CA TYR A 278 20.37 19.88 -5.47
C TYR A 278 19.88 20.58 -4.20
N SER A 279 18.56 20.69 -4.04
CA SER A 279 17.89 21.15 -2.84
C SER A 279 16.54 20.45 -2.69
N ALA A 280 16.02 20.37 -1.47
CA ALA A 280 14.74 19.70 -1.20
C ALA A 280 13.96 20.38 -0.08
N LEU A 281 12.63 20.34 -0.17
CA LEU A 281 11.70 20.89 0.81
C LEU A 281 10.58 19.88 1.10
N SER A 282 10.22 19.70 2.37
CA SER A 282 9.03 18.94 2.77
C SER A 282 7.78 19.82 2.76
N SER A 283 6.66 19.26 2.30
CA SER A 283 5.34 19.89 2.41
C SER A 283 4.84 19.97 3.85
N ASP A 284 5.28 19.07 4.73
CA ASP A 284 4.95 19.04 6.15
C ASP A 284 6.14 18.53 6.97
N VAL A 285 6.81 19.46 7.65
CA VAL A 285 7.97 19.18 8.52
C VAL A 285 7.58 18.54 9.86
N GLY A 286 6.29 18.52 10.23
CA GLY A 286 5.78 17.75 11.36
C GLY A 286 5.64 16.26 11.04
N VAL A 287 5.51 15.91 9.76
CA VAL A 287 5.41 14.53 9.28
C VAL A 287 6.77 14.00 8.80
N ALA A 288 7.50 14.77 7.99
CA ALA A 288 8.81 14.38 7.46
C ALA A 288 9.78 15.56 7.32
N THR A 289 11.00 15.41 7.82
CA THR A 289 12.11 16.35 7.61
C THR A 289 13.03 15.87 6.49
N VAL A 290 13.76 16.81 5.87
CA VAL A 290 14.66 16.53 4.74
C VAL A 290 15.97 17.30 4.87
N SER A 291 17.07 16.67 4.47
CA SER A 291 18.40 17.29 4.30
C SER A 291 19.04 16.84 2.98
N VAL A 292 19.99 17.61 2.47
CA VAL A 292 20.66 17.36 1.18
C VAL A 292 22.16 17.53 1.32
N GLU A 293 22.92 16.54 0.84
CA GLU A 293 24.38 16.57 0.75
C GLU A 293 24.83 16.10 -0.64
N GLY A 294 25.37 17.00 -1.46
CA GLY A 294 25.68 16.71 -2.86
C GLY A 294 24.42 16.35 -3.65
N SER A 295 24.37 15.16 -4.23
CA SER A 295 23.18 14.59 -4.90
C SER A 295 22.33 13.69 -3.99
N VAL A 296 22.74 13.49 -2.73
CA VAL A 296 22.03 12.62 -1.79
C VAL A 296 21.01 13.42 -1.00
N VAL A 297 19.76 12.95 -1.02
CA VAL A 297 18.67 13.45 -0.18
C VAL A 297 18.40 12.45 0.94
N THR A 298 18.35 12.94 2.17
CA THR A 298 18.00 12.16 3.37
C THR A 298 16.63 12.62 3.86
N ILE A 299 15.71 11.69 4.08
CA ILE A 299 14.36 11.93 4.59
C ILE A 299 14.19 11.18 5.92
N THR A 300 13.68 11.86 6.94
CA THR A 300 13.41 11.29 8.27
C THR A 300 11.93 11.47 8.60
N MET A 301 11.22 10.39 8.94
CA MET A 301 9.83 10.49 9.39
C MET A 301 9.77 10.90 10.86
N VAL A 302 9.00 11.96 11.13
CA VAL A 302 8.82 12.61 12.45
C VAL A 302 7.53 12.16 13.12
N ALA A 303 6.46 11.96 12.35
CA ALA A 303 5.15 11.49 12.80
C ALA A 303 4.52 10.53 11.78
N SER A 304 3.35 9.97 12.11
CA SER A 304 2.51 9.26 11.14
C SER A 304 1.87 10.25 10.14
N GLY A 305 1.34 9.74 9.03
CA GLY A 305 0.77 10.55 7.95
C GLY A 305 1.61 10.60 6.68
N ARG A 306 1.38 11.63 5.85
CA ARG A 306 1.91 11.75 4.47
C ARG A 306 2.57 13.11 4.23
N ALA A 307 3.72 13.11 3.57
CA ALA A 307 4.41 14.33 3.14
C ALA A 307 4.94 14.19 1.69
N ALA A 308 5.03 15.32 1.00
CA ALA A 308 5.61 15.43 -0.33
C ALA A 308 6.95 16.18 -0.22
N ILE A 309 8.04 15.52 -0.62
CA ILE A 309 9.37 16.12 -0.66
C ILE A 309 9.62 16.64 -2.08
N THR A 310 9.56 17.95 -2.28
CA THR A 310 9.87 18.59 -3.56
C THR A 310 11.37 18.82 -3.66
N VAL A 311 12.01 18.08 -4.55
CA VAL A 311 13.41 18.27 -4.95
C VAL A 311 13.48 19.28 -6.07
N THR A 312 14.42 20.23 -5.99
CA THR A 312 14.79 21.16 -7.06
C THR A 312 16.24 20.94 -7.46
N VAL A 313 16.49 20.79 -8.75
CA VAL A 313 17.82 20.56 -9.35
C VAL A 313 18.15 21.68 -10.32
N SER A 314 19.34 22.27 -10.21
CA SER A 314 19.76 23.46 -10.97
C SER A 314 21.20 23.38 -11.47
N ASP A 315 21.42 23.88 -12.68
CA ASP A 315 22.71 24.14 -13.35
C ASP A 315 23.33 25.50 -12.96
N GLY A 316 22.61 26.33 -12.18
CA GLY A 316 22.95 27.72 -11.84
C GLY A 316 22.29 28.80 -12.70
N SER A 317 21.72 28.44 -13.85
CA SER A 317 21.00 29.31 -14.81
C SER A 317 19.48 29.06 -14.83
N SER A 318 19.07 27.81 -14.60
CA SER A 318 17.73 27.27 -14.74
C SER A 318 17.50 26.10 -13.76
N SER A 319 16.28 25.57 -13.67
CA SER A 319 15.99 24.47 -12.75
C SER A 319 14.80 23.61 -13.16
N THR A 320 14.84 22.35 -12.71
CA THR A 320 13.76 21.36 -12.81
C THR A 320 13.39 20.86 -11.42
N VAL A 321 12.13 20.48 -11.23
CA VAL A 321 11.62 19.93 -9.96
C VAL A 321 11.04 18.53 -10.12
N GLN A 322 11.12 17.73 -9.07
CA GLN A 322 10.41 16.46 -8.94
C GLN A 322 10.00 16.23 -7.49
N THR A 323 8.88 15.54 -7.27
CA THR A 323 8.35 15.27 -5.94
C THR A 323 8.52 13.79 -5.58
N ILE A 324 8.92 13.53 -4.34
CA ILE A 324 8.94 12.21 -3.71
C ILE A 324 7.80 12.16 -2.71
N GLU A 325 6.84 11.26 -2.87
CA GLU A 325 5.81 11.03 -1.84
C GLU A 325 6.36 10.09 -0.77
N VAL A 326 6.23 10.47 0.49
CA VAL A 326 6.57 9.63 1.65
C VAL A 326 5.38 9.50 2.58
N ARG A 327 5.20 8.32 3.17
CA ARG A 327 4.23 8.07 4.24
C ARG A 327 4.81 7.21 5.35
N ASN A 328 4.18 7.30 6.51
CA ASN A 328 4.41 6.45 7.68
C ASN A 328 3.03 6.11 8.24
N THR A 329 2.59 4.85 8.14
CA THR A 329 1.25 4.48 8.59
C THR A 329 1.23 4.33 10.10
N GLY A 330 0.33 5.06 10.76
CA GLY A 330 0.04 4.90 12.17
C GLY A 330 -0.38 3.48 12.49
N LEU A 331 -0.01 2.96 13.66
CA LEU A 331 -0.47 1.63 14.07
C LEU A 331 -1.99 1.66 14.30
N PRO A 332 -2.76 0.70 13.75
CA PRO A 332 -4.15 0.51 14.12
C PRO A 332 -4.31 0.40 15.65
N VAL A 333 -5.29 1.09 16.21
CA VAL A 333 -5.55 1.09 17.66
C VAL A 333 -6.89 0.44 18.00
N ALA A 334 -6.93 -0.26 19.13
CA ALA A 334 -8.16 -0.79 19.71
C ALA A 334 -9.00 0.33 20.35
N GLN A 335 -10.31 0.28 20.15
CA GLN A 335 -11.30 1.14 20.81
C GLN A 335 -12.26 0.29 21.65
N GLY A 336 -12.43 0.66 22.93
CA GLY A 336 -13.29 -0.08 23.85
C GLY A 336 -12.85 -1.53 24.07
N ALA A 337 -13.83 -2.42 24.26
CA ALA A 337 -13.64 -3.86 24.33
C ALA A 337 -14.84 -4.56 23.71
N ILE A 338 -14.62 -5.57 22.87
CA ILE A 338 -15.69 -6.37 22.27
C ILE A 338 -16.39 -7.17 23.40
N PRO A 339 -17.73 -7.11 23.54
CA PRO A 339 -18.44 -7.77 24.63
C PRO A 339 -18.38 -9.29 24.54
N MET A 340 -18.45 -9.96 25.69
CA MET A 340 -18.65 -11.41 25.75
C MET A 340 -20.04 -11.79 25.24
N LEU A 341 -20.19 -12.99 24.67
CA LEU A 341 -21.46 -13.47 24.13
C LEU A 341 -21.81 -14.85 24.64
N ASP A 342 -23.07 -15.02 25.07
CA ASP A 342 -23.66 -16.33 25.34
C ASP A 342 -24.48 -16.77 24.11
N LEU A 343 -24.24 -17.97 23.62
CA LEU A 343 -24.68 -18.50 22.33
C LEU A 343 -25.25 -19.92 22.48
N THR A 344 -26.10 -20.34 21.55
CA THR A 344 -26.67 -21.71 21.52
C THR A 344 -26.13 -22.47 20.30
N VAL A 345 -25.76 -23.75 20.47
CA VAL A 345 -25.31 -24.60 19.34
C VAL A 345 -26.30 -24.56 18.18
N GLY A 346 -25.79 -24.35 16.97
CA GLY A 346 -26.58 -24.30 15.73
C GLY A 346 -27.28 -22.97 15.43
N THR A 347 -27.08 -21.92 16.24
CA THR A 347 -27.60 -20.57 15.95
C THR A 347 -26.45 -19.59 15.71
N ASP A 348 -26.25 -19.20 14.45
CA ASP A 348 -25.20 -18.23 14.07
C ASP A 348 -25.43 -16.85 14.72
N ARG A 349 -24.34 -16.18 15.06
CA ARG A 349 -24.34 -14.81 15.60
C ARG A 349 -23.33 -13.92 14.87
N THR A 350 -23.77 -12.73 14.49
CA THR A 350 -22.91 -11.71 13.87
C THR A 350 -22.49 -10.62 14.86
N VAL A 351 -21.28 -10.12 14.69
CA VAL A 351 -20.69 -8.99 15.44
C VAL A 351 -20.06 -8.03 14.43
N ASP A 352 -20.53 -6.79 14.37
CA ASP A 352 -19.84 -5.72 13.65
C ASP A 352 -18.69 -5.21 14.53
N VAL A 353 -17.46 -5.37 14.05
CA VAL A 353 -16.24 -4.99 14.78
C VAL A 353 -15.71 -3.60 14.40
N SER A 354 -16.34 -2.91 13.44
CA SER A 354 -15.87 -1.61 12.93
C SER A 354 -15.75 -0.51 13.99
N GLY A 355 -16.63 -0.53 15.00
CA GLY A 355 -16.60 0.41 16.13
C GLY A 355 -15.55 0.11 17.21
N TYR A 356 -14.80 -0.98 17.09
CA TYR A 356 -13.80 -1.40 18.09
C TYR A 356 -12.36 -1.19 17.63
N PHE A 357 -12.13 -0.67 16.43
CA PHE A 357 -10.80 -0.39 15.91
C PHE A 357 -10.79 0.93 15.13
N SER A 358 -9.66 1.63 15.13
CA SER A 358 -9.46 2.80 14.27
C SER A 358 -8.02 2.92 13.82
N ASP A 359 -7.84 3.53 12.65
CA ASP A 359 -6.54 3.91 12.14
C ASP A 359 -6.28 5.41 12.42
N PRO A 360 -5.13 5.81 12.99
CA PRO A 360 -4.82 7.23 13.27
C PRO A 360 -4.74 8.12 12.02
N ASP A 361 -4.33 7.57 10.89
CA ASP A 361 -4.14 8.31 9.63
C ASP A 361 -5.35 8.15 8.68
N GLY A 362 -6.33 7.34 9.06
CA GLY A 362 -7.56 7.08 8.30
C GLY A 362 -7.40 6.05 7.18
N ASP A 363 -6.33 5.25 7.17
CA ASP A 363 -6.19 4.17 6.19
C ASP A 363 -7.27 3.07 6.43
N LYS A 364 -7.72 2.41 5.35
CA LYS A 364 -8.87 1.48 5.42
C LYS A 364 -8.46 0.18 6.11
N LEU A 365 -9.03 -0.07 7.30
CA LEU A 365 -8.86 -1.34 8.00
C LEU A 365 -9.57 -2.52 7.30
N THR A 366 -8.90 -3.66 7.36
CA THR A 366 -9.38 -5.00 7.00
C THR A 366 -9.34 -5.90 8.22
N TYR A 367 -10.23 -6.89 8.29
CA TYR A 367 -10.45 -7.69 9.49
C TYR A 367 -10.32 -9.19 9.21
N SER A 368 -9.79 -9.91 10.19
CA SER A 368 -9.82 -11.37 10.26
C SER A 368 -10.15 -11.82 11.69
N ALA A 369 -10.62 -13.05 11.86
CA ALA A 369 -10.94 -13.60 13.17
C ALA A 369 -10.58 -15.08 13.25
N LEU A 370 -10.21 -15.53 14.46
CA LEU A 370 -9.88 -16.92 14.77
C LEU A 370 -10.55 -17.33 16.09
N SER A 371 -11.14 -18.54 16.11
CA SER A 371 -11.59 -19.17 17.35
C SER A 371 -10.47 -19.99 17.97
N SER A 372 -10.29 -19.90 19.29
CA SER A 372 -9.34 -20.74 20.04
C SER A 372 -9.70 -22.23 20.00
N ASP A 373 -10.98 -22.56 19.73
CA ASP A 373 -11.46 -23.93 19.57
C ASP A 373 -12.57 -23.97 18.50
N ALA A 374 -12.20 -24.43 17.31
CA ALA A 374 -13.11 -24.63 16.18
C ALA A 374 -14.15 -25.74 16.40
N GLY A 375 -13.94 -26.62 17.39
CA GLY A 375 -14.92 -27.61 17.84
C GLY A 375 -16.03 -27.01 18.68
N ILE A 376 -15.78 -25.88 19.36
CA ILE A 376 -16.79 -25.13 20.13
C ILE A 376 -17.52 -24.14 19.24
N ALA A 377 -16.79 -23.35 18.44
CA ALA A 377 -17.38 -22.49 17.42
C ALA A 377 -16.39 -22.19 16.29
N THR A 378 -16.87 -22.15 15.05
CA THR A 378 -16.13 -21.62 13.92
C THR A 378 -16.43 -20.13 13.71
N VAL A 379 -15.54 -19.43 13.01
CA VAL A 379 -15.71 -18.01 12.67
C VAL A 379 -15.41 -17.76 11.20
N SER A 380 -16.10 -16.77 10.62
CA SER A 380 -15.82 -16.21 9.30
C SER A 380 -15.98 -14.69 9.35
N VAL A 381 -15.33 -13.97 8.43
CA VAL A 381 -15.37 -12.50 8.39
C VAL A 381 -15.68 -12.04 6.99
N VAL A 382 -16.62 -11.09 6.88
CA VAL A 382 -16.93 -10.37 5.63
C VAL A 382 -16.95 -8.87 5.97
N ASP A 383 -16.10 -8.11 5.28
CA ASP A 383 -15.78 -6.71 5.61
C ASP A 383 -15.43 -6.54 7.10
N ALA A 384 -16.30 -5.90 7.89
CA ALA A 384 -16.13 -5.71 9.33
C ALA A 384 -17.09 -6.57 10.18
N VAL A 385 -17.80 -7.53 9.58
CA VAL A 385 -18.75 -8.40 10.28
C VAL A 385 -18.12 -9.77 10.52
N VAL A 386 -17.94 -10.12 11.79
CA VAL A 386 -17.52 -11.45 12.24
C VAL A 386 -18.79 -12.29 12.46
N THR A 387 -18.94 -13.37 11.69
CA THR A 387 -19.98 -14.39 11.90
C THR A 387 -19.39 -15.54 12.71
N ILE A 388 -20.02 -15.84 13.84
CA ILE A 388 -19.68 -16.92 14.76
C ILE A 388 -20.73 -18.03 14.59
N SER A 389 -20.29 -19.25 14.32
CA SER A 389 -21.15 -20.43 14.15
C SER A 389 -20.89 -21.44 15.27
N PRO A 390 -21.77 -21.53 16.28
CA PRO A 390 -21.56 -22.41 17.44
C PRO A 390 -21.79 -23.88 17.12
N VAL A 391 -20.83 -24.75 17.49
CA VAL A 391 -20.74 -26.17 17.10
C VAL A 391 -20.93 -27.14 18.27
N LEU A 392 -20.30 -26.88 19.42
CA LEU A 392 -20.45 -27.67 20.65
C LEU A 392 -20.56 -26.76 21.88
N SER A 393 -21.22 -27.26 22.92
CA SER A 393 -21.27 -26.56 24.20
C SER A 393 -19.88 -26.49 24.86
N GLY A 394 -19.50 -25.32 25.34
CA GLY A 394 -18.17 -25.03 25.86
C GLY A 394 -17.88 -23.54 25.92
N ARG A 395 -16.62 -23.19 26.19
CA ARG A 395 -16.15 -21.79 26.25
C ARG A 395 -14.94 -21.63 25.34
N ALA A 396 -15.00 -20.66 24.42
CA ALA A 396 -13.92 -20.37 23.48
C ALA A 396 -13.60 -18.88 23.45
N THR A 397 -12.38 -18.53 23.06
CA THR A 397 -11.96 -17.13 22.86
C THR A 397 -11.89 -16.85 21.37
N ILE A 398 -12.55 -15.79 20.93
CA ILE A 398 -12.42 -15.28 19.57
C ILE A 398 -11.38 -14.15 19.58
N THR A 399 -10.34 -14.30 18.77
CA THR A 399 -9.36 -13.24 18.47
C THR A 399 -9.77 -12.57 17.17
N VAL A 400 -9.85 -11.24 17.18
CA VAL A 400 -10.13 -10.40 16.01
C VAL A 400 -8.90 -9.54 15.73
N THR A 401 -8.37 -9.62 14.52
CA THR A 401 -7.20 -8.88 14.06
C THR A 401 -7.64 -7.81 13.05
N ALA A 402 -7.28 -6.56 13.30
CA ALA A 402 -7.51 -5.44 12.38
C ALA A 402 -6.18 -4.99 11.75
N SER A 403 -6.17 -4.71 10.44
CA SER A 403 -4.94 -4.35 9.69
C SER A 403 -5.19 -3.31 8.60
N ASP A 404 -4.29 -2.33 8.49
CA ASP A 404 -4.15 -1.33 7.40
C ASP A 404 -3.41 -1.90 6.16
N GLY A 405 -2.99 -3.17 6.21
CA GLY A 405 -2.17 -3.82 5.18
C GLY A 405 -0.65 -3.72 5.40
N HIS A 406 -0.18 -3.03 6.44
CA HIS A 406 1.26 -2.93 6.80
C HIS A 406 1.53 -3.38 8.24
N SER A 407 0.61 -3.02 9.15
CA SER A 407 0.60 -3.29 10.57
C SER A 407 -0.70 -3.98 10.98
N SER A 408 -0.79 -4.48 12.21
CA SER A 408 -2.04 -5.01 12.75
C SER A 408 -2.11 -4.90 14.27
N ILE A 409 -3.33 -4.93 14.80
CA ILE A 409 -3.64 -5.01 16.23
C ILE A 409 -4.70 -6.08 16.47
N GLU A 410 -4.70 -6.69 17.64
CA GLU A 410 -5.63 -7.76 18.02
C GLU A 410 -6.47 -7.38 19.25
N GLN A 411 -7.72 -7.83 19.26
CA GLN A 411 -8.55 -7.90 20.46
C GLN A 411 -9.14 -9.29 20.63
N THR A 412 -9.43 -9.67 21.88
CA THR A 412 -10.04 -10.95 22.20
C THR A 412 -11.32 -10.75 23.00
N PHE A 413 -12.33 -11.58 22.74
CA PHE A 413 -13.52 -11.71 23.57
C PHE A 413 -13.87 -13.18 23.77
N THR A 414 -14.57 -13.48 24.86
CA THR A 414 -14.97 -14.85 25.19
C THR A 414 -16.41 -15.10 24.75
N ILE A 415 -16.65 -16.29 24.20
CA ILE A 415 -17.98 -16.83 23.98
C ILE A 415 -18.25 -18.01 24.91
N THR A 416 -19.48 -18.08 25.42
CA THR A 416 -20.03 -19.28 26.07
C THR A 416 -21.03 -19.89 25.12
N VAL A 417 -20.87 -21.17 24.77
CA VAL A 417 -21.83 -21.92 23.96
C VAL A 417 -22.55 -22.91 24.85
N VAL A 418 -23.88 -22.86 24.87
CA VAL A 418 -24.74 -23.85 25.54
C VAL A 418 -25.38 -24.78 24.51
N ALA A 419 -25.69 -26.01 24.92
CA ALA A 419 -26.45 -26.92 24.08
C ALA A 419 -27.89 -26.39 23.93
N PRO A 420 -28.57 -26.59 22.78
CA PRO A 420 -29.99 -26.37 22.70
C PRO A 420 -30.71 -27.25 23.75
N PRO A 421 -31.81 -26.76 24.34
CA PRO A 421 -32.64 -27.60 25.19
C PRO A 421 -33.02 -28.90 24.48
N SER A 422 -33.05 -30.01 25.20
CA SER A 422 -33.46 -31.29 24.62
C SER A 422 -34.88 -31.19 24.04
N ALA A 423 -35.18 -31.97 22.99
CA ALA A 423 -36.51 -31.96 22.37
C ALA A 423 -37.66 -32.40 23.31
N ASN A 424 -37.33 -32.95 24.49
CA ASN A 424 -38.27 -33.32 25.55
C ASN A 424 -38.24 -32.36 26.76
N SER A 425 -37.48 -31.27 26.71
CA SER A 425 -37.39 -30.28 27.80
C SER A 425 -38.70 -29.52 27.92
N LYS A 426 -39.39 -29.72 29.05
CA LYS A 426 -40.67 -29.08 29.37
C LYS A 426 -40.50 -28.03 30.46
N ILE A 427 -41.15 -26.88 30.29
CA ILE A 427 -41.37 -25.91 31.37
C ILE A 427 -42.71 -26.20 32.05
N TYR A 428 -42.77 -26.08 33.37
CA TYR A 428 -43.98 -26.27 34.19
C TYR A 428 -44.30 -24.97 34.93
N TRP A 429 -45.59 -24.65 35.06
CA TRP A 429 -46.03 -23.49 35.84
C TRP A 429 -47.41 -23.71 36.46
N SER A 430 -47.66 -22.97 37.54
CA SER A 430 -48.97 -22.70 38.12
C SER A 430 -49.58 -21.47 37.46
N ASP A 431 -50.85 -21.56 37.06
CA ASP A 431 -51.65 -20.41 36.65
C ASP A 431 -52.73 -20.16 37.72
N ASN A 432 -52.44 -19.16 38.55
CA ASN A 432 -53.31 -18.66 39.60
C ASN A 432 -54.60 -18.01 39.07
N GLY A 433 -54.56 -17.44 37.86
CA GLY A 433 -55.69 -16.74 37.25
C GLY A 433 -56.71 -17.66 36.57
N THR A 434 -56.29 -18.87 36.17
CA THR A 434 -57.18 -19.88 35.58
C THR A 434 -57.35 -21.18 36.38
N ASP A 435 -56.74 -21.25 37.57
CA ASP A 435 -56.71 -22.42 38.48
C ASP A 435 -56.21 -23.69 37.80
N LYS A 436 -54.98 -23.61 37.28
CA LYS A 436 -54.32 -24.71 36.59
C LYS A 436 -52.88 -24.93 37.03
N ILE A 437 -52.42 -26.15 36.82
CA ILE A 437 -51.00 -26.45 36.64
C ILE A 437 -50.84 -26.94 35.21
N GLN A 438 -49.87 -26.37 34.50
CA GLN A 438 -49.67 -26.58 33.08
C GLN A 438 -48.20 -26.88 32.79
N ARG A 439 -47.93 -27.46 31.62
CA ARG A 439 -46.59 -27.52 31.04
C ARG A 439 -46.60 -27.21 29.55
N ALA A 440 -45.43 -26.87 29.00
CA ALA A 440 -45.20 -26.72 27.57
C ALA A 440 -43.81 -27.22 27.22
N ASN A 441 -43.53 -27.41 25.93
CA ASN A 441 -42.15 -27.40 25.46
C ASN A 441 -41.51 -26.05 25.78
N ILE A 442 -40.19 -26.02 26.00
CA ILE A 442 -39.47 -24.79 26.34
C ILE A 442 -39.45 -23.72 25.23
N ASP A 443 -39.79 -24.10 23.99
CA ASP A 443 -40.05 -23.18 22.87
C ASP A 443 -41.46 -22.54 22.90
N GLY A 444 -42.27 -22.83 23.93
CA GLY A 444 -43.64 -22.40 24.09
C GLY A 444 -44.68 -23.24 23.34
N SER A 445 -44.27 -24.25 22.56
CA SER A 445 -45.20 -25.14 21.87
C SER A 445 -45.80 -26.21 22.80
N ASN A 446 -46.91 -26.81 22.38
CA ASN A 446 -47.56 -27.93 23.09
C ASN A 446 -47.88 -27.62 24.58
N VAL A 447 -48.63 -26.55 24.82
CA VAL A 447 -49.22 -26.25 26.13
C VAL A 447 -50.23 -27.34 26.51
N GLU A 448 -50.05 -27.93 27.68
CA GLU A 448 -50.83 -29.04 28.24
C GLU A 448 -51.36 -28.63 29.62
N ASP A 449 -52.68 -28.74 29.83
CA ASP A 449 -53.30 -28.61 31.15
C ASP A 449 -53.14 -29.94 31.92
N LEU A 450 -52.38 -29.93 33.03
CA LEU A 450 -52.06 -31.14 33.81
C LEU A 450 -53.03 -31.35 34.97
N VAL A 451 -53.32 -30.28 35.72
CA VAL A 451 -54.25 -30.28 36.85
C VAL A 451 -55.13 -29.04 36.74
N THR A 452 -56.43 -29.19 37.02
CA THR A 452 -57.44 -28.12 36.88
C THR A 452 -58.51 -28.22 37.98
N ARG A 453 -59.44 -27.25 38.03
CA ARG A 453 -60.64 -27.30 38.90
C ARG A 453 -61.43 -28.61 38.75
N PRO A 454 -62.08 -29.11 39.82
CA PRO A 454 -62.23 -28.48 41.14
C PRO A 454 -61.10 -28.77 42.12
N THR A 455 -60.02 -29.44 41.69
CA THR A 455 -58.92 -29.87 42.58
C THR A 455 -58.01 -28.71 43.01
N LEU A 456 -57.99 -27.61 42.25
CA LEU A 456 -57.19 -26.41 42.49
C LEU A 456 -58.05 -25.17 42.76
N SER A 457 -57.52 -24.28 43.60
CA SER A 457 -57.97 -22.91 43.83
C SER A 457 -56.79 -22.02 44.25
N ALA A 458 -56.35 -21.13 43.36
CA ALA A 458 -55.17 -20.29 43.50
C ALA A 458 -53.85 -21.08 43.71
N PRO A 459 -53.44 -21.96 42.76
CA PRO A 459 -52.11 -22.56 42.80
C PRO A 459 -51.02 -21.47 42.70
N VAL A 460 -49.94 -21.60 43.48
CA VAL A 460 -48.85 -20.61 43.55
C VAL A 460 -47.46 -21.22 43.42
N GLY A 461 -46.84 -21.72 44.49
CA GLY A 461 -45.53 -22.36 44.42
C GLY A 461 -45.59 -23.71 43.68
N ILE A 462 -44.60 -24.00 42.85
CA ILE A 462 -44.40 -25.31 42.22
C ILE A 462 -42.93 -25.70 42.24
N ALA A 463 -42.63 -26.96 42.54
CA ALA A 463 -41.30 -27.55 42.48
C ALA A 463 -41.35 -28.98 41.93
N LEU A 464 -40.29 -29.40 41.23
CA LEU A 464 -40.26 -30.66 40.49
C LEU A 464 -39.20 -31.61 41.05
N ASP A 465 -39.60 -32.85 41.34
CA ASP A 465 -38.68 -33.98 41.42
C ASP A 465 -38.65 -34.68 40.06
N ILE A 466 -37.78 -34.20 39.18
CA ILE A 466 -37.60 -34.78 37.84
C ILE A 466 -37.13 -36.25 37.94
N SER A 467 -36.36 -36.60 38.97
CA SER A 467 -35.78 -37.94 39.13
C SER A 467 -36.78 -38.99 39.61
N GLY A 468 -37.65 -38.62 40.56
CA GLY A 468 -38.77 -39.45 41.03
C GLY A 468 -40.04 -39.34 40.17
N GLY A 469 -40.03 -38.47 39.16
CA GLY A 469 -41.17 -38.29 38.25
C GLY A 469 -42.37 -37.58 38.89
N LYS A 470 -42.14 -36.70 39.87
CA LYS A 470 -43.19 -36.02 40.65
C LYS A 470 -43.13 -34.50 40.51
N MET A 471 -44.29 -33.85 40.60
CA MET A 471 -44.40 -32.40 40.83
C MET A 471 -45.13 -32.13 42.15
N TYR A 472 -44.69 -31.08 42.84
CA TYR A 472 -45.20 -30.63 44.13
C TYR A 472 -45.67 -29.20 43.97
N TRP A 473 -46.81 -28.85 44.55
CA TRP A 473 -47.31 -27.48 44.51
C TRP A 473 -48.00 -27.07 45.80
N ILE A 474 -48.18 -25.77 45.91
CA ILE A 474 -48.96 -25.12 46.94
C ILE A 474 -50.26 -24.60 46.32
N ASP A 475 -51.36 -24.90 46.98
CA ASP A 475 -52.68 -24.37 46.70
C ASP A 475 -53.05 -23.37 47.81
N GLU A 476 -53.03 -22.07 47.50
CA GLU A 476 -53.13 -20.98 48.48
C GLU A 476 -54.53 -20.87 49.10
N THR A 477 -55.60 -21.16 48.35
CA THR A 477 -56.97 -20.96 48.86
C THR A 477 -57.51 -22.18 49.61
N THR A 478 -56.99 -23.39 49.36
CA THR A 478 -57.40 -24.59 50.13
C THR A 478 -56.46 -24.96 51.27
N ASP A 479 -55.41 -24.17 51.51
CA ASP A 479 -54.38 -24.38 52.53
C ASP A 479 -53.74 -25.77 52.44
N LYS A 480 -53.21 -26.10 51.26
CA LYS A 480 -52.60 -27.41 50.98
C LYS A 480 -51.24 -27.36 50.33
N ILE A 481 -50.42 -28.35 50.68
CA ILE A 481 -49.30 -28.81 49.87
C ILE A 481 -49.67 -30.17 49.28
N GLN A 482 -49.58 -30.28 47.96
CA GLN A 482 -50.01 -31.45 47.19
C GLN A 482 -48.90 -31.93 46.25
N ARG A 483 -49.04 -33.17 45.77
CA ARG A 483 -48.13 -33.79 44.81
C ARG A 483 -48.90 -34.57 43.73
N SER A 484 -48.34 -34.68 42.53
CA SER A 484 -48.75 -35.64 41.52
C SER A 484 -47.54 -36.20 40.76
N ASN A 485 -47.77 -37.11 39.83
CA ASN A 485 -46.81 -37.41 38.76
C ASN A 485 -46.61 -36.17 37.86
N LEU A 486 -45.49 -36.11 37.12
CA LEU A 486 -45.18 -35.04 36.16
C LEU A 486 -46.18 -34.90 34.98
N ASP A 487 -47.15 -35.81 34.84
CA ASP A 487 -48.23 -35.74 33.85
C ASP A 487 -49.58 -35.31 34.47
N GLY A 488 -49.61 -34.90 35.74
CA GLY A 488 -50.83 -34.55 36.47
C GLY A 488 -51.58 -35.73 37.10
N SER A 489 -51.20 -36.97 36.80
CA SER A 489 -51.86 -38.16 37.36
C SER A 489 -51.46 -38.44 38.82
N SER A 490 -52.30 -39.18 39.56
CA SER A 490 -52.05 -39.58 40.96
C SER A 490 -51.82 -38.40 41.91
N ILE A 491 -52.81 -37.52 42.02
CA ILE A 491 -52.81 -36.40 42.97
C ILE A 491 -52.93 -36.91 44.42
N GLU A 492 -52.07 -36.40 45.30
CA GLU A 492 -51.94 -36.73 46.71
C GLU A 492 -51.90 -35.44 47.54
N ASP A 493 -52.77 -35.32 48.55
CA ASP A 493 -52.71 -34.27 49.56
C ASP A 493 -51.62 -34.64 50.60
N LEU A 494 -50.52 -33.87 50.69
CA LEU A 494 -49.41 -34.17 51.59
C LEU A 494 -49.55 -33.47 52.95
N ILE A 495 -49.93 -32.19 52.95
CA ILE A 495 -50.19 -31.40 54.16
C ILE A 495 -51.52 -30.66 53.96
N THR A 496 -52.40 -30.77 54.95
CA THR A 496 -53.79 -30.26 54.94
C THR A 496 -54.20 -29.58 56.25
N THR A 497 -53.25 -29.39 57.18
CA THR A 497 -53.48 -28.77 58.48
C THR A 497 -52.25 -27.96 58.91
N GLY A 498 -52.48 -26.83 59.60
CA GLY A 498 -51.40 -25.96 60.06
C GLY A 498 -50.73 -25.12 58.96
N LEU A 499 -51.46 -24.87 57.88
CA LEU A 499 -51.14 -23.93 56.80
C LEU A 499 -52.19 -22.81 56.79
N ASP A 500 -51.80 -21.60 56.37
CA ASP A 500 -52.67 -20.43 56.19
C ASP A 500 -52.06 -19.49 55.12
N LEU A 501 -52.60 -19.50 53.90
CA LEU A 501 -51.98 -18.82 52.74
C LEU A 501 -50.50 -19.23 52.47
N PRO A 502 -50.18 -20.54 52.36
CA PRO A 502 -48.86 -21.01 51.95
C PRO A 502 -48.44 -20.40 50.59
N SER A 503 -47.12 -20.26 50.33
CA SER A 503 -46.61 -19.56 49.14
C SER A 503 -45.64 -20.36 48.27
N GLY A 504 -44.35 -20.08 48.33
CA GLY A 504 -43.31 -20.75 47.55
C GLY A 504 -42.85 -22.06 48.20
N ILE A 505 -42.41 -23.00 47.36
CA ILE A 505 -41.92 -24.33 47.75
C ILE A 505 -40.60 -24.64 47.03
N ALA A 506 -39.68 -25.30 47.72
CA ALA A 506 -38.44 -25.84 47.16
C ALA A 506 -38.13 -27.22 47.77
N LEU A 507 -37.37 -28.04 47.04
CA LEU A 507 -37.14 -29.45 47.39
C LEU A 507 -35.65 -29.73 47.58
N ASP A 508 -35.32 -30.44 48.65
CA ASP A 508 -34.06 -31.17 48.79
C ASP A 508 -34.34 -32.66 48.57
N ILE A 509 -34.26 -33.08 47.30
CA ILE A 509 -34.48 -34.47 46.90
C ILE A 509 -33.45 -35.39 47.55
N SER A 510 -32.21 -34.91 47.76
CA SER A 510 -31.13 -35.73 48.32
C SER A 510 -31.35 -36.11 49.78
N SER A 511 -31.95 -35.21 50.57
CA SER A 511 -32.36 -35.46 51.96
C SER A 511 -33.82 -35.91 52.10
N SER A 512 -34.56 -36.07 50.99
CA SER A 512 -36.02 -36.31 50.97
C SER A 512 -36.81 -35.28 51.81
N LYS A 513 -36.47 -34.00 51.69
CA LYS A 513 -37.13 -32.88 52.39
C LYS A 513 -37.80 -31.91 51.40
N MET A 514 -38.89 -31.30 51.84
CA MET A 514 -39.50 -30.14 51.19
C MET A 514 -39.53 -28.95 52.15
N TYR A 515 -39.30 -27.77 51.61
CA TYR A 515 -39.25 -26.48 52.32
C TYR A 515 -40.30 -25.57 51.70
N TRP A 516 -41.10 -24.89 52.52
CA TRP A 516 -42.04 -23.89 52.04
C TRP A 516 -42.07 -22.67 52.95
N MET A 517 -42.67 -21.60 52.43
CA MET A 517 -43.06 -20.46 53.25
C MET A 517 -44.57 -20.43 53.43
N ASP A 518 -44.98 -19.88 54.56
CA ASP A 518 -46.36 -19.63 54.91
C ASP A 518 -46.52 -18.18 55.39
N ARG A 519 -47.54 -17.50 54.87
CA ARG A 519 -47.77 -16.05 55.03
C ARG A 519 -48.81 -15.70 56.08
N GLY A 520 -49.74 -16.61 56.40
CA GLY A 520 -50.72 -16.40 57.47
C GLY A 520 -50.14 -16.72 58.84
N ILE A 521 -49.14 -17.62 58.90
CA ILE A 521 -48.42 -17.96 60.14
C ILE A 521 -46.94 -17.51 60.18
N ASP A 522 -46.51 -16.61 59.29
CA ASP A 522 -45.23 -15.88 59.30
C ASP A 522 -43.96 -16.76 59.39
N LYS A 523 -43.87 -17.81 58.56
CA LYS A 523 -42.87 -18.87 58.72
C LYS A 523 -42.20 -19.36 57.44
N ILE A 524 -40.99 -19.90 57.60
CA ILE A 524 -40.44 -20.95 56.73
C ILE A 524 -40.51 -22.26 57.50
N GLN A 525 -41.05 -23.28 56.86
CA GLN A 525 -41.24 -24.62 57.42
C GLN A 525 -40.61 -25.68 56.53
N ARG A 526 -40.38 -26.87 57.11
CA ARG A 526 -39.85 -28.04 56.41
C ARG A 526 -40.59 -29.30 56.82
N ALA A 527 -40.72 -30.24 55.90
CA ALA A 527 -41.19 -31.59 56.16
C ALA A 527 -40.36 -32.61 55.37
N ASN A 528 -40.58 -33.89 55.64
CA ASN A 528 -40.25 -34.94 54.67
C ASN A 528 -41.07 -34.73 53.38
N ILE A 529 -40.55 -35.24 52.28
CA ILE A 529 -41.17 -35.14 50.94
C ILE A 529 -42.48 -35.96 50.79
N ASP A 530 -42.91 -36.65 51.85
CA ASP A 530 -44.19 -37.34 52.00
C ASP A 530 -45.21 -36.59 52.88
N GLY A 531 -44.88 -35.36 53.33
CA GLY A 531 -45.71 -34.55 54.24
C GLY A 531 -45.45 -34.79 55.74
N SER A 532 -44.70 -35.83 56.12
CA SER A 532 -44.46 -36.15 57.53
C SER A 532 -43.38 -35.27 58.19
N ASN A 533 -43.42 -35.16 59.52
CA ASN A 533 -42.43 -34.43 60.33
C ASN A 533 -42.28 -32.95 59.94
N VAL A 534 -43.38 -32.20 60.03
CA VAL A 534 -43.39 -30.73 59.88
C VAL A 534 -42.59 -30.07 61.01
N GLU A 535 -41.68 -29.18 60.65
CA GLU A 535 -40.76 -28.43 61.51
C GLU A 535 -40.80 -26.94 61.13
N ASP A 536 -40.96 -26.06 62.12
CA ASP A 536 -40.76 -24.61 61.92
C ASP A 536 -39.26 -24.31 61.90
N LEU A 537 -38.75 -23.66 60.84
CA LEU A 537 -37.33 -23.31 60.69
C LEU A 537 -37.05 -21.84 61.00
N VAL A 538 -37.86 -20.93 60.45
CA VAL A 538 -37.76 -19.48 60.69
C VAL A 538 -39.17 -18.96 61.00
N THR A 539 -39.27 -18.05 61.96
CA THR A 539 -40.53 -17.50 62.48
C THR A 539 -40.45 -15.98 62.56
N GLY A 540 -41.60 -15.30 62.47
CA GLY A 540 -41.65 -13.84 62.54
C GLY A 540 -41.17 -13.16 61.26
N LEU A 541 -41.44 -13.80 60.12
CA LEU A 541 -41.38 -13.17 58.79
C LEU A 541 -42.54 -12.18 58.65
N THR A 542 -42.69 -11.50 57.50
CA THR A 542 -43.80 -10.54 57.31
C THR A 542 -44.62 -10.80 56.05
N ALA A 543 -43.96 -11.17 54.95
CA ALA A 543 -44.64 -11.64 53.74
C ALA A 543 -43.69 -12.47 52.84
N PRO A 544 -43.28 -13.66 53.29
CA PRO A 544 -42.37 -14.50 52.53
C PRO A 544 -43.04 -15.07 51.26
N ARG A 545 -42.38 -14.92 50.09
CA ARG A 545 -42.97 -15.24 48.77
C ARG A 545 -42.25 -16.33 47.98
N GLY A 546 -40.97 -16.16 47.71
CA GLY A 546 -40.15 -17.07 46.90
C GLY A 546 -39.00 -17.65 47.70
N ILE A 547 -38.70 -18.94 47.53
CA ILE A 547 -37.64 -19.67 48.23
C ILE A 547 -36.82 -20.50 47.25
N ALA A 548 -35.50 -20.53 47.43
CA ALA A 548 -34.58 -21.38 46.68
C ALA A 548 -33.49 -21.94 47.62
N LEU A 549 -32.92 -23.09 47.27
CA LEU A 549 -32.00 -23.82 48.15
C LEU A 549 -30.65 -24.04 47.47
N ASP A 550 -29.57 -23.73 48.18
CA ASP A 550 -28.23 -24.23 47.89
C ASP A 550 -27.98 -25.44 48.80
N ILE A 551 -28.30 -26.63 48.27
CA ILE A 551 -28.11 -27.89 48.98
C ILE A 551 -26.63 -28.14 49.27
N SER A 552 -25.73 -27.71 48.38
CA SER A 552 -24.30 -27.96 48.48
C SER A 552 -23.60 -27.09 49.52
N GLY A 553 -23.94 -25.80 49.62
CA GLY A 553 -23.49 -24.87 50.64
C GLY A 553 -24.31 -24.93 51.94
N GLY A 554 -25.39 -25.72 51.98
CA GLY A 554 -26.24 -25.89 53.15
C GLY A 554 -27.09 -24.66 53.49
N LYS A 555 -27.50 -23.88 52.48
CA LYS A 555 -28.22 -22.61 52.63
C LYS A 555 -29.62 -22.63 52.00
N MET A 556 -30.52 -21.85 52.58
CA MET A 556 -31.79 -21.46 51.95
C MET A 556 -31.84 -19.95 51.80
N TYR A 557 -32.42 -19.50 50.69
CA TYR A 557 -32.57 -18.11 50.28
C TYR A 557 -34.04 -17.83 50.07
N TRP A 558 -34.54 -16.68 50.52
CA TRP A 558 -35.92 -16.28 50.27
C TRP A 558 -36.06 -14.78 50.06
N VAL A 559 -37.22 -14.39 49.55
CA VAL A 559 -37.65 -12.99 49.42
C VAL A 559 -38.83 -12.72 50.36
N ASP A 560 -38.79 -11.58 51.05
CA ASP A 560 -39.89 -11.05 51.86
C ASP A 560 -40.40 -9.77 51.20
N ASN A 561 -41.65 -9.78 50.75
CA ASN A 561 -42.17 -8.75 49.84
C ASN A 561 -42.70 -7.48 50.53
N VAL A 562 -42.71 -7.45 51.87
CA VAL A 562 -43.18 -6.29 52.66
C VAL A 562 -42.03 -5.60 53.36
N THR A 563 -40.98 -6.34 53.72
CA THR A 563 -39.74 -5.76 54.26
C THR A 563 -38.73 -5.38 53.18
N ASP A 564 -39.03 -5.64 51.90
CA ASP A 564 -38.24 -5.27 50.73
C ASP A 564 -36.80 -5.84 50.76
N LYS A 565 -36.73 -7.16 50.99
CA LYS A 565 -35.48 -7.89 51.25
C LYS A 565 -35.34 -9.22 50.52
N ILE A 566 -34.07 -9.55 50.27
CA ILE A 566 -33.60 -10.91 50.00
C ILE A 566 -32.77 -11.36 51.20
N GLN A 567 -33.09 -12.51 51.75
CA GLN A 567 -32.49 -13.04 52.97
C GLN A 567 -31.98 -14.46 52.77
N ARG A 568 -31.08 -14.90 53.67
CA ARG A 568 -30.49 -16.24 53.67
C ARG A 568 -30.39 -16.79 55.09
N ALA A 569 -30.47 -18.11 55.23
CA ALA A 569 -30.14 -18.84 56.45
C ALA A 569 -29.50 -20.20 56.10
N ASN A 570 -29.04 -20.93 57.11
CA ASN A 570 -28.72 -22.35 56.98
C ASN A 570 -30.02 -23.17 56.74
N LEU A 571 -29.92 -24.35 56.12
CA LEU A 571 -31.06 -25.27 55.90
C LEU A 571 -31.75 -25.78 57.20
N ASN A 572 -31.24 -25.42 58.37
CA ASN A 572 -31.86 -25.69 59.67
C ASN A 572 -32.48 -24.44 60.32
N GLY A 573 -32.67 -23.35 59.57
CA GLY A 573 -33.23 -22.08 60.06
C GLY A 573 -32.24 -21.14 60.77
N THR A 574 -31.06 -21.63 61.16
CA THR A 574 -30.10 -20.81 61.93
C THR A 574 -29.32 -19.83 61.04
N GLY A 575 -28.91 -18.69 61.62
CA GLY A 575 -28.05 -17.72 60.95
C GLY A 575 -28.76 -16.94 59.83
N VAL A 576 -29.94 -16.40 60.13
CA VAL A 576 -30.67 -15.47 59.25
C VAL A 576 -29.83 -14.21 59.01
N GLU A 577 -29.72 -13.82 57.74
CA GLU A 577 -28.91 -12.71 57.24
C GLU A 577 -29.66 -11.98 56.12
N ASP A 578 -29.67 -10.65 56.15
CA ASP A 578 -30.18 -9.80 55.06
C ASP A 578 -29.07 -9.65 54.00
N LEU A 579 -29.27 -10.17 52.79
CA LEU A 579 -28.28 -10.11 51.70
C LEU A 579 -28.45 -8.88 50.80
N VAL A 580 -29.70 -8.56 50.47
CA VAL A 580 -30.05 -7.41 49.62
C VAL A 580 -31.26 -6.71 50.24
N THR A 581 -31.21 -5.39 50.32
CA THR A 581 -32.26 -4.53 50.90
C THR A 581 -32.66 -3.45 49.90
N GLY A 582 -33.93 -3.04 49.91
CA GLY A 582 -34.45 -2.02 49.00
C GLY A 582 -34.79 -2.53 47.59
N VAL A 583 -35.07 -3.82 47.45
CA VAL A 583 -35.76 -4.42 46.30
C VAL A 583 -37.27 -4.20 46.47
N ALA A 584 -38.04 -3.87 45.44
CA ALA A 584 -39.44 -3.48 45.58
C ALA A 584 -40.40 -4.67 45.37
N GLU A 585 -41.14 -5.04 46.43
CA GLU A 585 -42.09 -6.17 46.42
C GLU A 585 -41.54 -7.46 45.77
N PRO A 586 -40.33 -7.95 46.12
CA PRO A 586 -39.74 -9.13 45.46
C PRO A 586 -40.62 -10.39 45.61
N ARG A 587 -40.77 -11.19 44.53
CA ARG A 587 -41.70 -12.35 44.54
C ARG A 587 -41.05 -13.70 44.29
N GLY A 588 -40.16 -13.82 43.32
CA GLY A 588 -39.52 -15.06 42.91
C GLY A 588 -38.00 -14.96 43.08
N ILE A 589 -37.35 -16.09 43.35
CA ILE A 589 -35.90 -16.21 43.46
C ILE A 589 -35.43 -17.55 42.88
N ALA A 590 -34.31 -17.54 42.17
CA ALA A 590 -33.63 -18.72 41.66
C ALA A 590 -32.11 -18.57 41.79
N LEU A 591 -31.39 -19.69 41.92
CA LEU A 591 -29.95 -19.71 42.20
C LEU A 591 -29.19 -20.46 41.10
N ASP A 592 -28.21 -19.81 40.49
CA ASP A 592 -27.16 -20.47 39.73
C ASP A 592 -25.98 -20.73 40.68
N ILE A 593 -25.96 -21.93 41.26
CA ILE A 593 -24.91 -22.35 42.19
C ILE A 593 -23.55 -22.46 41.47
N SER A 594 -23.55 -22.78 40.17
CA SER A 594 -22.33 -23.00 39.39
C SER A 594 -21.63 -21.70 38.98
N GLY A 595 -22.39 -20.69 38.58
CA GLY A 595 -21.91 -19.33 38.31
C GLY A 595 -21.82 -18.45 39.56
N GLY A 596 -22.27 -18.93 40.73
CA GLY A 596 -22.23 -18.20 41.99
C GLY A 596 -23.18 -17.02 42.05
N LYS A 597 -24.34 -17.10 41.38
CA LYS A 597 -25.33 -16.02 41.24
C LYS A 597 -26.69 -16.37 41.83
N MET A 598 -27.39 -15.37 42.34
CA MET A 598 -28.84 -15.43 42.58
C MET A 598 -29.57 -14.42 41.69
N TYR A 599 -30.77 -14.78 41.25
CA TYR A 599 -31.65 -14.01 40.38
C TYR A 599 -33.02 -13.86 41.04
N TRP A 600 -33.66 -12.70 40.93
CA TRP A 600 -35.00 -12.47 41.46
C TRP A 600 -35.87 -11.62 40.54
N THR A 601 -37.18 -11.72 40.77
CA THR A 601 -38.18 -10.81 40.21
C THR A 601 -38.46 -9.69 41.21
N ASP A 602 -38.25 -8.45 40.77
CA ASP A 602 -38.63 -7.24 41.49
C ASP A 602 -39.97 -6.78 40.90
N ASN A 603 -41.06 -7.03 41.65
CA ASN A 603 -42.42 -6.86 41.15
C ASN A 603 -42.84 -5.39 41.13
N GLY A 604 -42.36 -4.60 42.10
CA GLY A 604 -42.69 -3.19 42.24
C GLY A 604 -41.91 -2.26 41.30
N ALA A 605 -40.72 -2.66 40.83
CA ALA A 605 -39.92 -1.90 39.88
C ALA A 605 -39.99 -2.42 38.43
N ASP A 606 -40.77 -3.49 38.15
CA ASP A 606 -40.86 -4.17 36.85
C ASP A 606 -39.50 -4.68 36.32
N LYS A 607 -38.71 -5.34 37.17
CA LYS A 607 -37.36 -5.83 36.80
C LYS A 607 -37.12 -7.30 37.05
N ILE A 608 -36.15 -7.84 36.31
CA ILE A 608 -35.37 -9.00 36.75
C ILE A 608 -33.97 -8.48 37.09
N GLN A 609 -33.46 -8.89 38.25
CA GLN A 609 -32.16 -8.51 38.76
C GLN A 609 -31.36 -9.74 39.20
N ARG A 610 -30.05 -9.58 39.36
CA ARG A 610 -29.16 -10.61 39.90
C ARG A 610 -28.10 -10.03 40.82
N SER A 611 -27.47 -10.89 41.60
CA SER A 611 -26.25 -10.58 42.35
C SER A 611 -25.45 -11.86 42.61
N ASN A 612 -24.29 -11.74 43.26
CA ASN A 612 -23.57 -12.89 43.80
C ASN A 612 -24.38 -13.57 44.92
N LEU A 613 -24.11 -14.85 45.22
CA LEU A 613 -24.77 -15.59 46.32
C LEU A 613 -24.55 -14.98 47.73
N ASP A 614 -23.69 -13.97 47.87
CA ASP A 614 -23.49 -13.20 49.11
C ASP A 614 -24.20 -11.83 49.11
N GLY A 615 -25.01 -11.52 48.10
CA GLY A 615 -25.70 -10.24 47.94
C GLY A 615 -24.88 -9.17 47.20
N THR A 616 -23.58 -9.35 47.01
CA THR A 616 -22.72 -8.34 46.38
C THR A 616 -22.90 -8.27 44.85
N GLY A 617 -22.65 -7.10 44.26
CA GLY A 617 -22.72 -6.92 42.81
C GLY A 617 -24.14 -7.06 42.24
N VAL A 618 -25.09 -6.30 42.79
CA VAL A 618 -26.46 -6.21 42.27
C VAL A 618 -26.44 -5.57 40.87
N GLU A 619 -27.04 -6.25 39.91
CA GLU A 619 -27.13 -5.87 38.50
C GLU A 619 -28.58 -5.99 38.00
N ASP A 620 -29.06 -5.00 37.26
CA ASP A 620 -30.31 -5.09 36.50
C ASP A 620 -30.09 -5.99 35.27
N VAL A 621 -30.81 -7.11 35.18
CA VAL A 621 -30.73 -8.06 34.05
C VAL A 621 -31.74 -7.69 32.95
N LEU A 622 -32.94 -7.27 33.35
CA LEU A 622 -33.98 -6.81 32.43
C LEU A 622 -34.82 -5.71 33.09
N THR A 623 -34.96 -4.58 32.39
CA THR A 623 -35.64 -3.35 32.88
C THR A 623 -36.73 -2.83 31.96
N THR A 624 -37.04 -3.55 30.87
CA THR A 624 -38.04 -3.17 29.87
C THR A 624 -38.77 -4.40 29.36
N GLY A 625 -40.04 -4.22 28.94
CA GLY A 625 -40.87 -5.31 28.44
C GLY A 625 -41.43 -6.25 29.53
N LEU A 626 -41.24 -5.90 30.81
CA LEU A 626 -41.85 -6.57 31.95
C LEU A 626 -43.05 -5.78 32.47
N THR A 627 -43.97 -6.49 33.12
CA THR A 627 -45.06 -5.92 33.92
C THR A 627 -45.40 -6.92 35.01
N THR A 628 -45.24 -6.52 36.27
CA THR A 628 -45.45 -7.32 37.48
C THR A 628 -44.83 -8.73 37.42
N PRO A 629 -43.51 -8.87 37.20
CA PRO A 629 -42.86 -10.19 37.12
C PRO A 629 -43.04 -10.97 38.45
N ILE A 630 -43.47 -12.24 38.36
CA ILE A 630 -43.80 -13.07 39.54
C ILE A 630 -42.78 -14.19 39.73
N GLY A 631 -42.84 -15.25 38.92
CA GLY A 631 -41.95 -16.40 39.01
C GLY A 631 -40.66 -16.22 38.22
N ILE A 632 -39.61 -16.92 38.64
CA ILE A 632 -38.35 -17.07 37.89
C ILE A 632 -37.84 -18.50 38.09
N ALA A 633 -37.34 -19.10 37.01
CA ALA A 633 -36.67 -20.39 37.01
C ALA A 633 -35.48 -20.31 36.05
N LEU A 634 -34.43 -21.07 36.35
CA LEU A 634 -33.24 -21.15 35.51
C LEU A 634 -33.24 -22.48 34.75
N ASN A 635 -32.92 -22.42 33.46
CA ASN A 635 -32.65 -23.61 32.65
C ASN A 635 -31.13 -23.82 32.60
N PHE A 636 -30.68 -25.03 32.93
CA PHE A 636 -29.28 -25.43 33.01
C PHE A 636 -28.93 -26.44 31.90
#